data_AF-A0A847QXV3-F1
#
_entry.id   AF-A0A847QXV3-F1
#
_cell.length_a   1.000
_cell.length_b   1.000
_cell.length_c   1.000
_cell.angle_alpha   90.00
_cell.angle_beta   90.00
_cell.angle_gamma   90.00
#
_symmetry.space_group_name_H-M   'P 1'
#
loop_
_entity.id
_entity.type
_entity.pdbx_description
1 polymer ?
#
loop_
_entity_poly.entity_id
_entity_poly.type
_entity_poly.pdbx_seq_one_letter_code
_entity_poly.pdbx_strand_id
1 'polypeptide(L)' 'MPDFIRVIMQILAISGVQIIVEGILKQWGRTEMIKIVNLLCYIASFYIVWQFFDTYIIKGFQEWIRILH' A
#
# COMPACT_ATOMS: atom_id res chain seq x y z
N MET A 1 -17.09 -0.86 4.32
CA MET A 1 -16.75 0.53 3.97
C MET A 1 -15.58 1.11 4.76
N PRO A 2 -15.46 1.00 6.10
CA PRO A 2 -14.37 1.65 6.84
C PRO A 2 -12.97 1.11 6.49
N ASP A 3 -12.85 -0.17 6.16
CA ASP A 3 -11.55 -0.79 5.87
C ASP A 3 -11.00 -0.44 4.49
N PHE A 4 -11.89 -0.25 3.51
CA PHE A 4 -11.53 0.28 2.21
C PHE A 4 -11.02 1.73 2.31
N ILE A 5 -11.70 2.56 3.13
CA ILE A 5 -11.25 3.92 3.42
C ILE A 5 -9.89 3.89 4.15
N ARG A 6 -9.70 2.95 5.08
CA ARG A 6 -8.40 2.75 5.76
C ARG A 6 -7.27 2.44 4.78
N VAL A 7 -7.50 1.55 3.80
CA VAL A 7 -6.52 1.25 2.74
C VAL A 7 -6.17 2.50 1.94
N ILE A 8 -7.17 3.28 1.51
CA ILE A 8 -6.94 4.53 0.78
C ILE A 8 -6.11 5.51 1.62
N MET A 9 -6.45 5.68 2.90
CA MET A 9 -5.72 6.57 3.81
C MET A 9 -4.27 6.11 4.02
N GLN A 10 -4.03 4.80 4.08
CA GLN A 10 -2.66 4.26 4.18
C GLN A 10 -1.85 4.50 2.91
N ILE A 11 -2.44 4.31 1.72
CA ILE A 11 -1.77 4.58 0.43
C ILE A 11 -1.48 6.08 0.29
N LEU A 12 -2.40 6.96 0.73
CA LEU A 12 -2.19 8.40 0.76
C LEU A 12 -1.05 8.78 1.71
N ALA A 13 -0.98 8.16 2.90
CA ALA A 13 0.11 8.38 3.83
C ALA A 13 1.47 7.96 3.26
N ILE A 14 1.54 6.80 2.58
CA ILE A 14 2.76 6.34 1.88
C ILE A 14 3.18 7.34 0.80
N SER A 15 2.22 7.79 -0.02
CA SER A 15 2.47 8.78 -1.08
C SER A 15 2.97 10.12 -0.50
N GLY A 16 2.39 10.57 0.62
CA GLY A 16 2.83 11.79 1.30
C GLY A 16 4.27 11.69 1.82
N VAL A 17 4.63 10.57 2.44
CA VAL A 17 6.00 10.30 2.89
C VAL A 17 6.96 10.23 1.70
N GLN A 18 6.55 9.57 0.60
CA GLN A 18 7.36 9.48 -0.62
C GLN A 18 7.74 10.87 -1.14
N ILE A 19 6.77 11.79 -1.27
CA ILE A 19 7.02 13.15 -1.77
C ILE A 19 8.03 13.90 -0.89
N ILE A 20 7.92 13.78 0.44
CA ILE A 20 8.83 14.44 1.38
C ILE A 20 10.25 13.87 1.24
N VAL A 21 10.37 12.54 1.23
CA VAL A 21 11.67 11.86 1.12
C VAL A 21 12.32 12.13 -0.24
N GLU A 22 11.55 12.12 -1.33
CA GLU A 22 12.01 12.51 -2.66
C GLU A 22 12.55 13.94 -2.65
N GLY A 23 11.85 14.89 -2.02
CA GLY A 23 12.28 16.29 -1.90
C GLY A 23 13.65 16.41 -1.22
N ILE A 24 13.84 15.71 -0.11
CA ILE A 24 15.11 15.68 0.63
C ILE A 24 16.22 15.06 -0.22
N LEU A 25 15.95 13.92 -0.87
CA LEU A 25 16.93 13.22 -1.70
C LEU A 25 17.33 14.01 -2.95
N LYS A 26 16.39 14.75 -3.56
CA LYS A 26 16.67 15.69 -4.66
C LYS A 26 17.61 16.81 -4.18
N GLN A 27 17.35 17.37 -3.01
CA GLN A 27 18.20 18.41 -2.42
C GLN A 27 19.63 17.93 -2.15
N TRP A 28 19.81 16.64 -1.84
CA TRP A 28 21.13 16.01 -1.61
C TRP A 28 21.79 15.45 -2.88
N GLY A 29 21.19 15.62 -4.06
CA GLY A 29 21.73 15.13 -5.33
C GLY A 29 21.76 13.59 -5.44
N ARG A 30 20.98 12.86 -4.64
CA ARG A 30 20.96 11.40 -4.60
C ARG A 30 19.87 10.82 -5.51
N THR A 31 19.99 11.06 -6.82
CA THR A 31 18.99 10.66 -7.82
C THR A 31 18.73 9.15 -7.92
N GLU A 32 19.73 8.30 -7.71
CA GLU A 32 19.53 6.84 -7.68
C GLU A 32 18.71 6.39 -6.46
N MET A 33 18.86 7.06 -5.31
CA MET A 33 18.09 6.72 -4.10
C MET A 33 16.60 7.08 -4.24
N ILE A 34 16.26 8.10 -5.05
CA ILE A 34 14.87 8.44 -5.38
C ILE A 34 14.18 7.26 -6.06
N LYS A 35 14.85 6.61 -7.03
CA LYS A 35 14.28 5.45 -7.74
C LYS A 35 13.99 4.29 -6.78
N ILE A 36 14.91 4.04 -5.84
CA ILE A 36 14.77 3.00 -4.82
C ILE A 36 13.59 3.32 -3.89
N VAL A 37 13.49 4.56 -3.42
CA VAL A 37 12.37 5.00 -2.58
C VAL A 37 11.04 4.83 -3.30
N ASN A 38 10.96 5.20 -4.58
CA ASN A 38 9.72 5.05 -5.36
C ASN A 38 9.35 3.59 -5.52
N LEU A 39 10.31 2.73 -5.84
CA LEU A 39 10.08 1.29 -5.94
C LEU A 39 9.57 0.71 -4.62
N LEU A 40 10.17 1.10 -3.48
CA LEU A 40 9.74 0.65 -2.16
C LEU A 40 8.32 1.14 -1.82
N CYS A 41 7.99 2.40 -2.12
CA CYS A 41 6.65 2.94 -1.90
C CYS A 41 5.59 2.25 -2.77
N TYR A 42 5.93 1.88 -4.01
CA TYR A 42 5.05 1.06 -4.86
C TYR A 42 4.82 -0.33 -4.27
N ILE A 43 5.88 -1.02 -3.84
CA ILE A 43 5.78 -2.36 -3.23
C ILE A 43 4.95 -2.30 -1.94
N ALA A 44 5.18 -1.31 -1.09
CA ALA A 44 4.41 -1.11 0.14
C ALA A 44 2.93 -0.88 -0.15
N SER A 45 2.61 -0.03 -1.14
CA SER A 45 1.22 0.23 -1.54
C SER A 45 0.55 -1.03 -2.11
N PHE A 46 1.27 -1.80 -2.93
CA PHE A 46 0.78 -3.07 -3.46
C PHE A 46 0.51 -4.09 -2.35
N TYR A 47 1.41 -4.18 -1.37
CA TYR A 47 1.24 -5.07 -0.22
C TYR A 47 -0.02 -4.74 0.60
N ILE A 48 -0.31 -3.46 0.82
CA ILE A 48 -1.53 -3.05 1.54
C ILE A 48 -2.79 -3.44 0.76
N VAL A 49 -2.80 -3.21 -0.55
CA VAL A 49 -3.92 -3.65 -1.40
C VAL A 49 -4.05 -5.18 -1.35
N TRP A 50 -2.94 -5.91 -1.42
CA TRP A 50 -2.94 -7.36 -1.32
C TRP A 50 -3.51 -7.86 0.03
N GLN A 51 -3.11 -7.26 1.15
CA GLN A 51 -3.66 -7.61 2.46
C GLN A 51 -5.17 -7.37 2.55
N PHE A 52 -5.68 -6.33 1.90
CA PHE A 52 -7.12 -6.10 1.79
C PHE A 52 -7.80 -7.21 0.99
N PHE A 53 -7.25 -7.62 -0.15
CA PHE A 53 -7.78 -8.73 -0.94
C PHE A 53 -7.79 -10.05 -0.16
N ASP A 54 -6.70 -10.39 0.52
CA ASP A 54 -6.61 -11.60 1.35
C ASP A 54 -7.66 -11.60 2.47
N THR A 55 -7.79 -10.47 3.16
CA THR A 55 -8.68 -10.35 4.32
C THR A 55 -10.15 -10.34 3.94
N TYR A 56 -10.54 -9.68 2.84
CA TYR A 56 -11.96 -9.51 2.50
C TYR A 56 -12.45 -10.47 1.44
N ILE A 57 -11.64 -10.78 0.42
CA ILE A 57 -12.07 -11.67 -0.66
C ILE A 57 -11.80 -13.11 -0.28
N ILE A 58 -10.59 -13.46 0.13
CA ILE A 58 -10.25 -14.88 0.37
C ILE A 58 -10.96 -15.41 1.62
N LYS A 59 -10.88 -14.69 2.75
CA LYS A 59 -11.58 -15.12 3.98
C LYS A 59 -13.10 -15.04 3.85
N GLY A 60 -13.62 -13.99 3.23
CA GLY A 60 -15.05 -13.85 2.97
C GLY A 60 -15.59 -14.98 2.08
N PHE A 61 -14.81 -15.42 1.09
CA PHE A 61 -15.17 -16.53 0.21
C PHE A 61 -15.08 -17.89 0.94
N GLN A 62 -14.05 -18.11 1.78
CA GLN A 62 -13.95 -19.31 2.62
C GLN A 62 -15.12 -19.44 3.59
N GLU A 63 -15.55 -18.33 4.19
CA GLU A 63 -16.67 -18.31 5.13
C GLU A 63 -18.01 -18.53 4.42
N TRP A 64 -18.16 -18.00 3.20
CA TRP A 64 -19.32 -18.26 2.35
C TRP A 64 -19.42 -19.73 1.92
N ILE A 65 -18.30 -20.34 1.50
CA ILE A 65 -18.23 -21.79 1.20
C ILE A 65 -18.63 -22.62 2.42
N ARG A 66 -18.19 -22.22 3.62
CA ARG A 66 -18.50 -22.93 4.87
C ARG A 66 -19.97 -22.85 5.27
N ILE A 67 -20.69 -21.79 4.88
CA ILE A 67 -22.15 -21.67 5.13
C ILE A 67 -22.94 -22.50 4.12
N LEU A 68 -22.42 -22.67 2.89
CA LEU A 68 -23.09 -23.38 1.81
C LEU A 68 -23.00 -24.92 1.90
N HIS A 69 -22.05 -25.45 2.70
CA HIS A 69 -21.79 -26.88 2.89
C HIS A 69 -22.12 -27.31 4.32
#